data_AF-A0A255ZBW5-F1
#
_entry.id   AF-A0A255ZBW5-F1
#
_cell.length_a   1.000
_cell.length_b   1.000
_cell.length_c   1.000
_cell.angle_alpha   90.00
_cell.angle_beta   90.00
_cell.angle_gamma   90.00
#
_symmetry.space_group_name_H-M   'P 1'
#
loop_
_entity.id
_entity.type
_entity.pdbx_description
1 polymer ?
#
loop_
_entity_poly.entity_id
_entity_poly.type
_entity_poly.pdbx_seq_one_letter_code
_entity_poly.pdbx_strand_id
1 'polypeptide(L)'
;MTYWSELSPREHPSGLPRATPRQLHSGETRYTFVHDDLEIDDPSLDLSGRHFASPREYGFSIRGFLGGKTAWARDFANGTMLVVNADGQSHVLSPRGPARVLFVARDGTVLQDSGLASRAPQRAPDVATVRLTLTATVDLQGESPEAARALLMRMVDRAVLAGALPGEPDVRVLEHGFEGSTVLPADSSPSSTHTDFSQLLDL
;
A
#
# COMPACT_ATOMS: atom_id res chain seq x y z
N MET A 1 -9.98 19.75 22.31
CA MET A 1 -9.86 20.56 21.08
C MET A 1 -8.45 21.12 21.00
N THR A 2 -7.66 20.72 20.01
CA THR A 2 -6.34 21.27 19.75
C THR A 2 -6.50 22.56 18.95
N TYR A 3 -6.41 23.71 19.62
CA TYR A 3 -6.39 25.01 18.95
C TYR A 3 -5.03 25.23 18.27
N TRP A 4 -5.04 25.56 16.98
CA TRP A 4 -3.87 25.94 16.20
C TRP A 4 -3.96 27.43 15.88
N SER A 5 -3.27 28.24 16.68
CA SER A 5 -3.23 29.69 16.51
C SER A 5 -1.79 30.10 16.24
N GLU A 6 -1.57 30.81 15.13
CA GLU A 6 -0.24 31.31 14.77
C GLU A 6 0.28 32.28 15.84
N LEU A 7 1.59 32.24 16.11
CA LEU A 7 2.25 33.20 17.02
C LEU A 7 2.18 34.64 16.50
N SER A 8 2.07 34.81 15.19
CA SER A 8 1.99 36.11 14.53
C SER A 8 0.95 36.00 13.41
N PRO A 9 -0.31 36.38 13.67
CA PRO A 9 -1.38 36.31 12.67
C PRO A 9 -1.00 37.08 11.41
N ARG A 10 -1.25 36.49 10.26
CA ARG A 10 -0.97 37.10 8.95
C ARG A 10 -2.24 37.25 8.15
N GLU A 11 -2.28 38.25 7.28
CA GLU A 11 -3.33 38.33 6.27
C GLU A 11 -3.13 37.22 5.24
N HIS A 12 -4.21 36.48 4.96
CA HIS A 12 -4.19 35.50 3.87
C HIS A 12 -4.09 36.23 2.53
N PRO A 13 -3.11 35.89 1.68
CA PRO A 13 -3.02 36.42 0.32
C PRO A 13 -4.34 36.25 -0.44
N SER A 14 -4.71 37.24 -1.24
CA SER A 14 -5.83 37.14 -2.18
C SER A 14 -5.46 36.22 -3.34
N GLY A 15 -6.45 35.55 -3.93
CA GLY A 15 -6.25 34.68 -5.10
C GLY A 15 -5.66 33.29 -4.82
N LEU A 16 -5.59 32.85 -3.56
CA LEU A 16 -5.14 31.50 -3.22
C LEU A 16 -6.09 30.42 -3.78
N PRO A 17 -5.56 29.24 -4.18
CA PRO A 17 -6.39 28.11 -4.52
C PRO A 17 -7.18 27.64 -3.29
N ARG A 18 -8.31 26.96 -3.54
CA ARG A 18 -9.09 26.30 -2.49
C ARG A 18 -8.58 24.88 -2.29
N ALA A 19 -8.49 24.44 -1.04
CA ALA A 19 -8.41 23.02 -0.74
C ALA A 19 -9.80 22.39 -0.93
N THR A 20 -9.85 21.22 -1.56
CA THR A 20 -11.10 20.56 -1.92
C THR A 20 -11.41 19.43 -0.93
N PRO A 21 -12.58 19.43 -0.27
CA PRO A 21 -12.96 18.30 0.56
C PRO A 21 -13.31 17.08 -0.30
N ARG A 22 -12.74 15.94 0.05
CA ARG A 22 -13.00 14.60 -0.50
C ARG A 22 -13.54 13.72 0.61
N GLN A 23 -14.66 13.06 0.35
CA GLN A 23 -15.16 12.04 1.28
C GLN A 23 -14.45 10.73 1.05
N LEU A 24 -13.95 10.14 2.13
CA LEU A 24 -13.47 8.76 2.16
C LEU A 24 -14.65 7.82 2.49
N HIS A 25 -14.48 6.54 2.17
CA HIS A 25 -15.47 5.47 2.33
C HIS A 25 -16.00 5.29 3.77
N SER A 26 -15.37 5.91 4.77
CA SER A 26 -15.71 5.86 6.19
C SER A 26 -16.43 7.12 6.73
N GLY A 27 -16.88 8.04 5.87
CA GLY A 27 -17.47 9.32 6.31
C GLY A 27 -16.43 10.34 6.81
N GLU A 28 -15.15 10.02 6.66
CA GLU A 28 -14.04 10.91 6.96
C GLU A 28 -13.81 11.88 5.79
N THR A 29 -13.66 13.17 6.08
CA THR A 29 -13.37 14.18 5.05
C THR A 29 -11.88 14.48 5.01
N ARG A 30 -11.26 14.32 3.84
CA ARG A 30 -9.88 14.70 3.56
C ARG A 30 -9.85 15.90 2.61
N TYR A 31 -9.14 16.95 2.99
CA TYR A 31 -8.88 18.13 2.19
C TYR A 31 -7.66 17.87 1.32
N THR A 32 -7.85 18.01 0.01
CA THR A 32 -6.81 17.85 -1.00
C THR A 32 -6.54 19.19 -1.69
N PHE A 33 -5.43 19.30 -2.41
CA PHE A 33 -5.13 20.48 -3.23
C PHE A 33 -4.41 20.08 -4.50
N VAL A 34 -4.46 20.95 -5.51
CA VAL A 34 -3.71 20.74 -6.75
C VAL A 34 -2.32 21.37 -6.66
N HIS A 35 -1.30 20.63 -7.03
CA HIS A 35 0.06 21.10 -7.20
C HIS A 35 0.65 20.45 -8.46
N ASP A 36 1.12 21.27 -9.40
CA ASP A 36 1.60 20.84 -10.71
C ASP A 36 0.61 19.89 -11.42
N ASP A 37 -0.66 20.30 -11.48
CA ASP A 37 -1.80 19.57 -12.06
C ASP A 37 -2.14 18.22 -11.41
N LEU A 38 -1.50 17.89 -10.28
CA LEU A 38 -1.75 16.67 -9.52
C LEU A 38 -2.48 16.97 -8.21
N GLU A 39 -3.45 16.12 -7.88
CA GLU A 39 -4.18 16.20 -6.61
C GLU A 39 -3.34 15.57 -5.49
N ILE A 40 -2.98 16.37 -4.50
CA ILE A 40 -2.18 16.00 -3.33
C ILE A 40 -3.08 15.97 -2.10
N ASP A 41 -2.99 14.90 -1.34
CA ASP A 41 -3.76 14.69 -0.11
C ASP A 41 -2.87 14.52 1.13
N ASP A 42 -1.66 13.97 0.96
CA ASP A 42 -0.59 13.92 1.96
C ASP A 42 0.72 14.55 1.43
N PRO A 43 1.04 15.79 1.83
CA PRO A 43 2.25 16.49 1.40
C PRO A 43 3.54 15.97 2.07
N SER A 44 3.48 14.93 2.91
CA SER A 44 4.68 14.24 3.43
C SER A 44 5.15 13.07 2.56
N LEU A 45 4.37 12.75 1.51
CA LEU A 45 4.66 11.66 0.59
C LEU A 45 4.93 12.21 -0.82
N ASP A 46 5.67 11.44 -1.61
CA ASP A 46 5.85 11.70 -3.04
C ASP A 46 4.56 11.45 -3.83
N LEU A 47 4.56 11.78 -5.12
CA LEU A 47 3.41 11.59 -6.01
C LEU A 47 2.96 10.13 -6.12
N SER A 48 3.85 9.18 -5.82
CA SER A 48 3.51 7.75 -5.80
C SER A 48 2.78 7.33 -4.53
N GLY A 49 2.79 8.18 -3.49
CA GLY A 49 2.28 7.89 -2.16
C GLY A 49 3.13 6.87 -1.39
N ARG A 50 4.36 6.59 -1.84
CA ARG A 50 5.21 5.50 -1.29
C ARG A 50 6.44 6.01 -0.59
N HIS A 51 7.04 7.09 -1.09
CA HIS A 51 8.29 7.61 -0.55
C HIS A 51 8.03 8.88 0.23
N PHE A 52 8.84 9.08 1.26
CA PHE A 52 8.82 10.32 2.01
C PHE A 52 9.30 11.49 1.14
N ALA A 53 8.54 12.58 1.12
CA ALA A 53 8.87 13.82 0.42
C ALA A 53 8.85 15.00 1.39
N SER A 54 9.59 16.06 1.06
CA SER A 54 9.54 17.29 1.86
C SER A 54 8.27 18.08 1.54
N PRO A 55 7.46 18.49 2.54
CA PRO A 55 6.32 19.38 2.29
C PRO A 55 6.69 20.69 1.58
N ARG A 56 7.97 21.09 1.66
CA ARG A 56 8.51 22.24 0.92
C ARG A 56 8.33 22.10 -0.60
N GLU A 57 8.43 20.89 -1.13
CA GLU A 57 8.25 20.61 -2.57
C GLU A 57 6.83 21.01 -2.99
N TYR A 58 5.85 20.80 -2.12
CA TYR A 58 4.46 21.22 -2.31
C TYR A 58 4.17 22.65 -1.84
N GLY A 59 5.17 23.51 -1.70
CA GLY A 59 5.00 24.92 -1.35
C GLY A 59 4.65 25.19 0.12
N PHE A 60 4.92 24.25 1.04
CA PHE A 60 4.78 24.50 2.47
C PHE A 60 6.00 25.24 3.04
N SER A 61 5.77 25.99 4.11
CA SER A 61 6.79 26.70 4.87
C SER A 61 6.66 26.41 6.36
N ILE A 62 7.77 26.41 7.09
CA ILE A 62 7.75 26.17 8.54
C ILE A 62 7.20 27.41 9.25
N ARG A 63 6.23 27.22 10.15
CA ARG A 63 5.62 28.26 10.97
C ARG A 63 5.55 27.86 12.43
N GLY A 64 5.60 28.86 13.31
CA GLY A 64 5.47 28.73 14.75
C GLY A 64 4.05 29.05 15.23
N PHE A 65 3.56 28.26 16.17
CA PHE A 65 2.22 28.35 16.75
C PHE A 65 2.31 28.45 18.27
N LEU A 66 1.23 28.92 18.89
CA LEU A 66 1.13 29.04 20.35
C LEU A 66 1.48 27.71 21.05
N GLY A 67 2.10 27.80 22.22
CA GLY A 67 2.55 26.64 22.99
C GLY A 67 3.86 26.03 22.49
N GLY A 68 4.66 26.76 21.70
CA GLY A 68 5.97 26.32 21.22
C GLY A 68 5.92 25.31 20.07
N LYS A 69 4.74 25.12 19.46
CA LYS A 69 4.56 24.18 18.37
C LYS A 69 5.11 24.74 17.06
N THR A 70 5.55 23.85 16.19
CA THR A 70 5.93 24.19 14.82
C THR A 70 5.26 23.25 13.83
N ALA A 71 4.93 23.76 12.64
CA ALA A 71 4.35 22.96 11.57
C ALA A 71 4.84 23.43 10.21
N TRP A 72 4.84 22.54 9.23
CA TRP A 72 4.77 22.95 7.83
C TRP A 72 3.37 23.49 7.58
N ALA A 73 3.27 24.65 6.96
CA ALA A 73 2.00 25.32 6.72
C ALA A 73 1.92 25.87 5.29
N ARG A 74 0.75 25.70 4.70
CA ARG A 74 0.37 26.28 3.42
C ARG A 74 -1.05 26.82 3.51
N ASP A 75 -1.22 28.07 3.08
CA ASP A 75 -2.52 28.74 3.10
C ASP A 75 -3.31 28.45 1.83
N PHE A 76 -4.62 28.34 2.02
CA PHE A 76 -5.63 28.19 0.99
C PHE A 76 -6.71 29.26 1.17
N ALA A 77 -7.52 29.47 0.15
CA ALA A 77 -8.63 30.41 0.22
C ALA A 77 -9.71 30.02 1.25
N ASN A 78 -9.74 28.78 1.72
CA ASN A 78 -10.71 28.29 2.71
C ASN A 78 -10.09 27.87 4.06
N GLY A 79 -8.79 28.04 4.25
CA GLY A 79 -8.12 27.63 5.49
C GLY A 79 -6.62 27.48 5.31
N THR A 80 -5.98 26.81 6.25
CA THR A 80 -4.55 26.51 6.25
C THR A 80 -4.37 25.02 6.48
N MET A 81 -3.58 24.37 5.61
CA MET A 81 -3.15 23.00 5.82
C MET A 81 -1.86 22.99 6.63
N LEU A 82 -1.81 22.16 7.67
CA LEU A 82 -0.65 21.97 8.51
C LEU A 82 -0.16 20.53 8.42
N VAL A 83 1.16 20.35 8.38
CA VAL A 83 1.82 19.05 8.43
C VAL A 83 2.76 19.06 9.62
N VAL A 84 2.54 18.12 10.52
CA VAL A 84 3.30 17.94 11.75
C VAL A 84 3.68 16.48 11.90
N ASN A 85 4.61 16.19 12.79
CA ASN A 85 4.92 14.83 13.22
C ASN A 85 3.72 14.17 13.93
N ALA A 86 3.83 12.86 14.16
CA ALA A 86 2.76 12.06 14.75
C ALA A 86 2.25 12.60 16.11
N ASP A 87 3.13 13.17 16.94
CA ASP A 87 2.76 13.74 18.25
C ASP A 87 2.06 15.11 18.16
N GLY A 88 2.05 15.73 16.99
CA GLY A 88 1.39 17.01 16.72
C GLY A 88 2.09 18.23 17.30
N GLN A 89 3.40 18.17 17.57
CA GLN A 89 4.16 19.26 18.18
C GLN A 89 5.15 19.94 17.23
N SER A 90 5.65 19.23 16.22
CA SER A 90 6.81 19.67 15.44
C SER A 90 6.65 19.47 13.94
N HIS A 91 7.28 20.37 13.17
CA HIS A 91 7.45 20.23 11.72
C HIS A 91 8.50 19.17 11.33
N VAL A 92 9.25 18.63 12.30
CA VAL A 92 10.29 17.62 12.03
C VAL A 92 9.62 16.28 11.74
N LEU A 93 9.54 15.94 10.46
CA LEU A 93 8.97 14.68 10.00
C LEU A 93 10.03 13.58 9.92
N SER A 94 9.62 12.32 10.04
CA SER A 94 10.49 11.16 9.96
C SER A 94 9.91 10.15 8.96
N PRO A 95 10.71 9.53 8.09
CA PRO A 95 10.23 8.45 7.23
C PRO A 95 9.80 7.20 8.02
N ARG A 96 10.15 7.11 9.31
CA ARG A 96 9.80 5.97 10.18
C ARG A 96 8.46 6.13 10.89
N GLY A 97 7.79 7.27 10.78
CA GLY A 97 6.53 7.54 11.47
C GLY A 97 5.60 8.37 10.59
N PRO A 98 4.26 8.18 10.72
CA PRO A 98 3.32 8.92 9.89
C PRO A 98 3.37 10.41 10.22
N ALA A 99 3.24 11.24 9.19
CA ALA A 99 2.92 12.64 9.38
C ALA A 99 1.43 12.79 9.74
N ARG A 100 1.13 13.84 10.49
CA ARG A 100 -0.22 14.24 10.82
C ARG A 100 -0.55 15.48 10.00
N VAL A 101 -1.60 15.36 9.19
CA VAL A 101 -2.11 16.40 8.31
C VAL A 101 -3.39 16.97 8.93
N LEU A 102 -3.38 18.28 9.14
CA LEU A 102 -4.50 19.04 9.69
C LEU A 102 -4.99 20.02 8.62
N PHE A 103 -6.30 20.22 8.56
CA PHE A 103 -6.87 21.35 7.83
C PHE A 103 -7.62 22.24 8.81
N VAL A 104 -7.19 23.48 8.93
CA VAL A 104 -7.75 24.47 9.86
C VAL A 104 -8.49 25.52 9.05
N ALA A 105 -9.78 25.70 9.31
CA ALA A 105 -10.58 26.76 8.72
C ALA A 105 -10.08 28.15 9.14
N ARG A 106 -10.53 29.18 8.42
CA ARG A 106 -10.15 30.58 8.68
C ARG A 106 -10.55 31.08 10.07
N ASP A 107 -11.57 30.49 10.66
CA ASP A 107 -12.03 30.78 12.02
C ASP A 107 -11.22 30.05 13.10
N GLY A 108 -10.21 29.27 12.71
CA GLY A 108 -9.38 28.44 13.60
C GLY A 108 -9.98 27.06 13.90
N THR A 109 -11.15 26.74 13.34
CA THR A 109 -11.78 25.43 13.54
C THR A 109 -11.00 24.34 12.80
N VAL A 110 -10.68 23.25 13.48
CA VAL A 110 -10.02 22.10 12.84
C VAL A 110 -11.08 21.29 12.07
N LEU A 111 -10.99 21.28 10.75
CA LEU A 111 -11.90 20.57 9.85
C LEU A 111 -11.40 19.17 9.47
N GLN A 112 -10.09 18.96 9.51
CA GLN A 112 -9.47 17.65 9.35
C GLN A 112 -8.35 17.49 10.36
N ASP A 113 -8.22 16.28 10.90
CA ASP A 113 -7.10 15.87 11.73
C ASP A 113 -6.79 14.39 11.51
N SER A 114 -5.79 14.09 10.67
CA SER A 114 -5.42 12.70 10.37
C SER A 114 -4.89 11.94 11.60
N GLY A 115 -4.45 12.65 12.65
CA GLY A 115 -4.01 12.03 13.91
C GLY A 115 -5.18 11.59 14.80
N LEU A 116 -6.35 12.24 14.66
CA LEU A 116 -7.60 11.76 15.28
C LEU A 116 -8.24 10.63 14.46
N ALA A 117 -8.12 10.68 13.12
CA ALA A 117 -8.51 9.58 12.26
C ALA A 117 -7.63 8.32 12.46
N SER A 118 -6.36 8.50 12.81
CA SER A 118 -5.44 7.42 13.23
C SER A 118 -5.83 6.71 14.54
N ARG A 119 -6.94 7.09 15.19
CA ARG A 119 -7.54 6.32 16.30
C ARG A 119 -8.57 5.29 15.86
N ALA A 120 -8.90 5.18 14.58
CA ALA A 120 -9.21 3.86 14.07
C ALA A 120 -7.86 3.12 14.03
N PRO A 121 -7.68 2.00 14.74
CA PRO A 121 -6.49 1.20 14.52
C PRO A 121 -6.50 0.86 13.03
N GLN A 122 -5.62 1.50 12.25
CA GLN A 122 -5.11 0.83 11.06
C GLN A 122 -4.52 -0.44 11.63
N ARG A 123 -5.29 -1.53 11.52
CA ARG A 123 -4.84 -2.87 11.88
C ARG A 123 -3.45 -2.96 11.28
N ALA A 124 -2.43 -3.08 12.12
CA ALA A 124 -1.10 -3.45 11.63
C ALA A 124 -1.37 -4.59 10.66
N PRO A 125 -0.98 -4.47 9.37
CA PRO A 125 -1.38 -5.44 8.37
C PRO A 125 -1.05 -6.81 8.95
N ASP A 126 -2.09 -7.61 9.12
CA ASP A 126 -1.97 -8.93 9.72
C ASP A 126 -1.38 -9.81 8.63
N VAL A 127 -0.07 -9.63 8.42
CA VAL A 127 0.67 -10.29 7.37
C VAL A 127 0.98 -11.70 7.88
N ALA A 128 0.44 -12.67 7.17
CA ALA A 128 0.78 -14.07 7.34
C ALA A 128 1.46 -14.57 6.07
N THR A 129 2.58 -15.28 6.24
CA THR A 129 3.17 -16.07 5.15
C THR A 129 2.41 -17.38 5.05
N VAL A 130 1.73 -17.61 3.93
CA VAL A 130 1.02 -18.86 3.66
C VAL A 130 1.87 -19.73 2.74
N ARG A 131 2.26 -20.91 3.21
CA ARG A 131 2.95 -21.91 2.39
C ARG A 131 1.94 -22.92 1.84
N LEU A 132 1.91 -23.03 0.51
CA LEU A 132 1.02 -23.94 -0.21
C LEU A 132 1.85 -25.01 -0.93
N THR A 133 1.44 -26.27 -0.80
CA THR A 133 1.99 -27.41 -1.56
C THR A 133 0.93 -27.88 -2.54
N LEU A 134 1.21 -27.78 -3.84
CA LEU A 134 0.32 -28.22 -4.91
C LEU A 134 0.84 -29.51 -5.53
N THR A 135 -0.02 -30.54 -5.57
CA THR A 135 0.18 -31.73 -6.41
C THR A 135 -0.89 -31.72 -7.47
N ALA A 136 -0.48 -31.71 -8.74
CA ALA A 136 -1.39 -31.76 -9.87
C ALA A 136 -0.99 -32.90 -10.81
N THR A 137 -1.96 -33.72 -11.20
CA THR A 137 -1.82 -34.67 -12.29
C THR A 137 -2.34 -34.00 -13.56
N VAL A 138 -1.49 -33.90 -14.56
CA VAL A 138 -1.79 -33.23 -15.82
C VAL A 138 -1.76 -34.25 -16.96
N ASP A 139 -2.72 -34.15 -17.87
CA ASP A 139 -2.64 -34.84 -19.14
C ASP A 139 -1.72 -34.04 -20.06
N LEU A 140 -0.63 -34.67 -20.52
CA LEU A 140 0.40 -34.00 -21.29
C LEU A 140 -0.05 -33.64 -22.71
N GLN A 141 -1.02 -34.35 -23.29
CA GLN A 141 -1.53 -34.08 -24.64
C GLN A 141 -0.43 -33.82 -25.71
N GLY A 142 0.71 -34.52 -25.59
CA GLY A 142 1.86 -34.40 -26.49
C GLY A 142 2.97 -33.42 -26.05
N GLU A 143 2.78 -32.67 -24.96
CA GLU A 143 3.79 -31.78 -24.38
C GLU A 143 4.78 -32.51 -23.46
N SER A 144 5.94 -31.89 -23.19
CA SER A 144 6.88 -32.44 -22.21
C SER A 144 6.42 -32.20 -20.77
N PRO A 145 6.83 -33.07 -19.81
CA PRO A 145 6.54 -32.85 -18.38
C PRO A 145 7.06 -31.49 -17.86
N GLU A 146 8.21 -31.03 -18.36
CA GLU A 146 8.78 -29.73 -18.02
C GLU A 146 7.95 -28.57 -18.58
N ALA A 147 7.43 -28.70 -19.80
CA ALA A 147 6.55 -27.71 -20.41
C ALA A 147 5.23 -27.62 -19.64
N ALA A 148 4.66 -28.76 -19.25
CA ALA A 148 3.46 -28.83 -18.43
C ALA A 148 3.67 -28.21 -17.03
N ARG A 149 4.82 -28.49 -16.39
CA ARG A 149 5.23 -27.85 -15.14
C ARG A 149 5.32 -26.33 -15.27
N ALA A 150 5.98 -25.83 -16.31
CA ALA A 150 6.10 -24.38 -16.55
C ALA A 150 4.74 -23.73 -16.80
N LEU A 151 3.85 -24.42 -17.52
CA LEU A 151 2.48 -23.95 -17.76
C LEU A 151 1.67 -23.88 -16.45
N LEU A 152 1.75 -24.92 -15.62
CA LEU A 152 1.08 -24.96 -14.33
C LEU A 152 1.58 -23.85 -13.39
N MET A 153 2.88 -23.61 -13.31
CA MET A 153 3.45 -22.50 -12.54
C MET A 153 2.87 -21.15 -12.99
N ARG A 154 2.80 -20.90 -14.31
CA ARG A 154 2.19 -19.66 -14.84
C ARG A 154 0.70 -19.55 -14.53
N MET A 155 -0.04 -20.66 -14.50
CA MET A 155 -1.45 -20.65 -14.13
C MET A 155 -1.64 -20.28 -12.66
N VAL A 156 -0.81 -20.82 -11.78
CA VAL A 156 -0.82 -20.50 -10.35
C VAL A 156 -0.46 -19.03 -10.13
N ASP A 157 0.59 -18.51 -10.77
CA ASP A 157 0.96 -17.09 -10.67
C ASP A 157 -0.20 -16.17 -11.08
N ARG A 158 -0.84 -16.47 -12.21
CA ARG A 158 -2.01 -15.70 -12.67
C ARG A 158 -3.17 -15.75 -11.69
N ALA A 159 -3.44 -16.91 -11.10
CA ALA A 159 -4.51 -17.06 -10.12
C ALA A 159 -4.22 -16.28 -8.83
N VAL A 160 -2.97 -16.32 -8.36
CA VAL A 160 -2.51 -15.58 -7.17
C VAL A 160 -2.60 -14.07 -7.40
N LEU A 161 -2.22 -13.59 -8.58
CA LEU A 161 -2.28 -12.17 -8.96
C LEU A 161 -3.71 -11.66 -9.24
N ALA A 162 -4.61 -12.52 -9.72
CA ALA A 162 -6.00 -12.16 -9.97
C ALA A 162 -6.74 -11.79 -8.66
N GLY A 163 -6.26 -12.30 -7.52
CA GLY A 163 -6.80 -11.97 -6.21
C GLY A 163 -8.15 -12.64 -5.92
N ALA A 164 -8.78 -12.20 -4.83
CA ALA A 164 -10.06 -12.73 -4.37
C ALA A 164 -11.20 -12.42 -5.35
N LEU A 165 -12.14 -13.36 -5.48
CA LEU A 165 -13.32 -13.17 -6.33
C LEU A 165 -14.32 -12.19 -5.69
N PRO A 166 -15.21 -11.57 -6.48
CA PRO A 166 -16.25 -10.69 -5.94
C PRO A 166 -17.11 -11.42 -4.89
N GLY A 167 -17.12 -10.91 -3.65
CA GLY A 167 -17.86 -11.49 -2.52
C GLY A 167 -17.00 -12.25 -1.50
N GLU A 168 -15.70 -12.41 -1.76
CA GLU A 168 -14.73 -12.96 -0.82
C GLU A 168 -14.07 -11.86 0.05
N PRO A 169 -13.49 -12.21 1.21
CA PRO A 169 -12.75 -11.25 2.04
C PRO A 169 -11.57 -10.63 1.26
N ASP A 170 -11.30 -9.33 1.50
CA ASP A 170 -10.22 -8.55 0.86
C ASP A 170 -8.84 -8.99 1.39
N VAL A 171 -8.45 -10.23 1.06
CA VAL A 171 -7.09 -10.74 1.25
C VAL A 171 -6.27 -10.34 0.04
N ARG A 172 -5.21 -9.56 0.28
CA ARG A 172 -4.31 -9.08 -0.77
C ARG A 172 -2.99 -9.80 -0.70
N VAL A 173 -2.56 -10.33 -1.83
CA VAL A 173 -1.22 -10.91 -1.98
C VAL A 173 -0.24 -9.76 -2.12
N LEU A 174 0.70 -9.65 -1.18
CA LEU A 174 1.75 -8.64 -1.18
C LEU A 174 2.99 -9.10 -1.95
N GLU A 175 3.34 -10.38 -1.80
CA GLU A 175 4.48 -11.04 -2.42
C GLU A 175 4.13 -12.51 -2.64
N HIS A 176 4.61 -13.10 -3.74
CA HIS A 176 4.52 -14.54 -3.98
C HIS A 176 5.76 -15.03 -4.74
N GLY A 177 6.10 -16.29 -4.52
CA GLY A 177 7.19 -16.96 -5.21
C GLY A 177 7.11 -18.47 -4.98
N PHE A 178 7.76 -19.25 -5.84
CA PHE A 178 7.82 -20.70 -5.69
C PHE A 178 9.07 -21.09 -4.89
N GLU A 179 8.88 -21.76 -3.75
CA GLU A 179 9.98 -22.32 -2.95
C GLU A 179 10.65 -23.51 -3.66
N GLY A 180 9.90 -24.25 -4.49
CA GLY A 180 10.39 -25.39 -5.23
C GLY A 180 9.34 -25.92 -6.20
N SER A 181 9.79 -26.62 -7.23
CA SER A 181 8.89 -27.28 -8.17
C SER A 181 9.63 -28.46 -8.78
N THR A 182 9.02 -29.64 -8.78
CA THR A 182 9.61 -30.89 -9.27
C THR A 182 8.60 -31.62 -10.14
N VAL A 183 9.06 -32.22 -11.22
CA VAL A 183 8.27 -33.20 -11.97
C VAL A 183 8.48 -34.55 -11.28
N LEU A 184 7.39 -35.16 -10.81
CA LEU A 184 7.43 -36.54 -10.38
C LEU A 184 7.20 -37.41 -11.61
N PRO A 185 8.11 -38.36 -11.93
CA PRO A 185 7.80 -39.36 -12.94
C PRO A 185 6.56 -40.12 -12.48
N ALA A 186 5.63 -40.37 -13.40
CA ALA A 186 4.55 -41.29 -13.12
C ALA A 186 5.18 -42.67 -12.92
N ASP A 187 5.20 -43.16 -11.68
CA ASP A 187 5.71 -44.50 -11.39
C ASP A 187 4.97 -45.51 -12.28
N SER A 188 5.76 -46.19 -13.10
CA SER A 188 5.38 -47.30 -13.92
C SER A 188 4.80 -48.41 -13.04
N SER A 189 3.49 -48.66 -13.18
CA SER A 189 2.92 -49.92 -12.69
C SER A 189 3.50 -51.09 -13.51
N PRO A 190 3.74 -52.26 -12.88
CA PRO A 190 4.64 -53.28 -13.40
C PRO A 190 3.94 -54.15 -14.43
N SER A 191 4.21 -53.95 -15.73
CA SER A 191 3.90 -54.97 -16.74
C SER A 191 4.83 -54.90 -17.94
N SER A 192 6.04 -55.44 -17.78
CA SER A 192 6.67 -56.17 -18.86
C SER A 192 7.49 -57.29 -18.23
N THR A 193 6.94 -58.50 -18.24
CA THR A 193 7.73 -59.72 -18.21
C THR A 193 8.73 -59.65 -19.35
N HIS A 194 9.92 -59.13 -19.06
CA HIS A 194 11.08 -59.37 -19.90
C HIS A 194 11.45 -60.83 -19.65
N THR A 195 10.92 -61.73 -20.47
CA THR A 195 11.43 -63.09 -20.54
C THR A 195 12.89 -62.98 -20.96
N ASP A 196 13.79 -63.25 -20.02
CA ASP A 196 15.22 -63.34 -20.29
C ASP A 196 15.49 -64.68 -20.98
N PHE A 197 15.69 -64.63 -22.30
CA PHE A 197 16.02 -65.80 -23.13
C PHE A 197 17.48 -66.25 -22.96
N SER A 198 18.26 -65.59 -22.10
CA SER A 198 19.66 -65.94 -21.85
C SER A 198 19.86 -67.23 -21.04
N GLN A 199 18.77 -67.87 -20.57
CA GLN A 199 18.81 -69.15 -19.83
C GLN A 199 18.42 -70.39 -20.67
N LEU A 200 18.19 -70.25 -21.98
CA LEU A 200 17.75 -71.35 -22.85
C LEU A 200 18.86 -71.97 -23.72
N LEU A 201 20.13 -71.67 -23.44
CA LEU A 201 21.29 -72.18 -24.19
C LEU A 201 22.23 -73.12 -23.42
N ASP A 202 21.83 -73.60 -22.25
CA ASP A 202 22.54 -74.67 -21.53
C ASP A 202 21.63 -75.90 -21.31
N LEU A 203 21.25 -76.57 -22.41
CA LEU A 203 20.84 -77.98 -22.45
C LEU A 203 21.22 -78.62 -23.78
#